data_AF-A0A8J3QLY1-F1
#
_entry.id   AF-A0A8J3QLY1-F1
#
_cell.length_a   1.000
_cell.length_b   1.000
_cell.length_c   1.000
_cell.angle_alpha   90.00
_cell.angle_beta   90.00
_cell.angle_gamma   90.00
#
_symmetry.space_group_name_H-M   'P 1'
#
loop_
_entity.id
_entity.type
_entity.pdbx_description
1 polymer ?
#
loop_
_entity_poly.entity_id
_entity_poly.type
_entity_poly.pdbx_seq_one_letter_code
_entity_poly.pdbx_strand_id
1 'polypeptide(L)'
;MRKVLLAFGFIVGLYLFGRAVVEPFVINLSDPSTYRHDWGGPSLIGVLAVHCGPGLVFGAAVVTALVRRYGRPPAGSRPDPVSDRPAAR
;
A
#
# COMPACT_ATOMS: atom_id res chain seq x y z
N MET A 1 -13.90 -7.19 19.20
CA MET A 1 -14.40 -6.72 17.88
C MET A 1 -13.30 -6.11 16.99
N ARG A 2 -12.36 -5.31 17.52
CA ARG A 2 -11.28 -4.68 16.73
C ARG A 2 -10.49 -5.62 15.80
N LYS A 3 -10.15 -6.83 16.27
CA LYS A 3 -9.45 -7.85 15.45
C LYS A 3 -10.27 -8.30 14.23
N VAL A 4 -11.59 -8.41 14.39
CA VAL A 4 -12.52 -8.78 13.31
C VAL A 4 -12.60 -7.67 12.27
N LEU A 5 -12.71 -6.41 12.71
CA LEU A 5 -12.69 -5.24 11.82
C LEU A 5 -11.39 -5.15 11.01
N LEU A 6 -10.24 -5.44 11.65
CA LEU A 6 -8.94 -5.44 10.98
C LEU A 6 -8.83 -6.59 9.97
N ALA A 7 -9.26 -7.79 10.32
CA ALA A 7 -9.25 -8.93 9.39
C ALA A 7 -10.17 -8.66 8.19
N PHE A 8 -11.38 -8.15 8.45
CA PHE A 8 -12.32 -7.79 7.40
C PHE A 8 -11.75 -6.69 6.49
N GLY A 9 -11.23 -5.60 7.05
CA GLY A 9 -10.61 -4.53 6.29
C GLY A 9 -9.41 -5.00 5.48
N PHE A 10 -8.64 -5.97 5.98
CA PHE A 10 -7.54 -6.57 5.23
C PHE A 10 -8.03 -7.40 4.04
N ILE A 11 -9.07 -8.22 4.22
CA ILE A 11 -9.66 -9.02 3.13
C ILE A 11 -10.22 -8.09 2.04
N VAL A 12 -10.98 -7.07 2.43
CA VAL A 12 -11.52 -6.07 1.50
C VAL A 12 -10.39 -5.33 0.79
N GLY A 13 -9.37 -4.90 1.52
CA GLY A 13 -8.20 -4.23 0.95
C GLY A 13 -7.44 -5.10 -0.05
N LEU A 14 -7.26 -6.39 0.26
CA LEU A 14 -6.60 -7.34 -0.65
C LEU A 14 -7.41 -7.56 -1.93
N TYR A 15 -8.74 -7.68 -1.82
CA TYR A 15 -9.63 -7.75 -2.97
C TYR A 15 -9.51 -6.48 -3.85
N LEU A 16 -9.55 -5.29 -3.24
CA LEU A 16 -9.43 -4.02 -3.96
C LEU A 16 -8.05 -3.85 -4.61
N PHE A 17 -6.98 -4.33 -3.97
CA PHE A 17 -5.64 -4.33 -4.54
C PHE A 17 -5.53 -5.27 -5.74
N GLY A 18 -6.03 -6.51 -5.60
CA GLY A 18 -6.08 -7.46 -6.72
C GLY A 18 -6.87 -6.92 -7.90
N ARG A 19 -8.02 -6.30 -7.62
CA ARG A 19 -8.82 -5.59 -8.62
C ARG A 19 -8.00 -4.50 -9.32
N ALA A 20 -7.30 -3.65 -8.58
CA ALA A 20 -6.45 -2.60 -9.15
C ALA A 20 -5.35 -3.11 -10.09
N VAL A 21 -4.81 -4.31 -9.83
CA VAL A 21 -3.81 -4.96 -10.67
C VAL A 21 -4.43 -5.59 -11.89
N VAL A 22 -5.60 -6.24 -11.76
CA VAL A 22 -6.22 -7.02 -12.84
C VAL A 22 -7.01 -6.14 -13.82
N GLU A 23 -7.68 -5.10 -13.35
CA GLU A 23 -8.59 -4.26 -14.14
C GLU A 23 -7.97 -3.65 -15.40
N PRO A 24 -6.72 -3.14 -15.39
CA PRO A 24 -6.06 -2.63 -16.60
C PRO A 24 -5.83 -3.68 -17.70
N PHE A 25 -5.81 -4.98 -17.33
CA PHE A 25 -5.63 -6.09 -18.27
C PHE A 25 -6.95 -6.68 -18.77
N VAL A 26 -8.05 -6.45 -18.05
CA VAL A 26 -9.39 -6.91 -18.43
C VAL A 26 -10.09 -5.86 -19.31
N ILE A 27 -9.84 -4.57 -19.06
CA ILE A 27 -10.43 -3.49 -19.86
C ILE A 27 -9.73 -3.44 -21.23
N ASN A 28 -10.52 -3.46 -22.30
CA ASN A 28 -9.99 -3.21 -23.64
C ASN A 28 -9.77 -1.71 -23.84
N LEU A 29 -8.56 -1.26 -23.53
CA LEU A 29 -8.13 0.15 -23.53
C LEU A 29 -8.34 0.85 -24.89
N SER A 30 -8.47 0.08 -25.97
CA SER A 30 -8.63 0.58 -27.34
C SER A 30 -10.08 0.76 -27.77
N ASP A 31 -11.06 0.26 -27.01
CA ASP A 31 -12.49 0.36 -27.35
C ASP A 31 -13.31 0.95 -26.18
N PRO A 32 -13.64 2.26 -26.24
CA PRO A 32 -14.47 2.92 -25.24
C PRO A 32 -15.87 2.33 -25.06
N SER A 33 -16.39 1.60 -26.05
CA SER A 33 -17.70 0.97 -25.94
C SER A 33 -17.78 -0.05 -24.80
N THR A 34 -16.62 -0.60 -24.40
CA THR A 34 -16.48 -1.63 -23.37
C THR A 34 -16.48 -1.09 -21.94
N TYR A 35 -16.12 0.18 -21.71
CA TYR A 35 -16.00 0.76 -20.37
C TYR A 35 -16.77 2.08 -20.18
N ARG A 36 -17.40 2.62 -21.24
CA ARG A 36 -18.09 3.93 -21.18
C ARG A 36 -19.27 3.99 -20.23
N HIS A 37 -19.90 2.85 -19.97
CA HIS A 37 -21.07 2.73 -19.08
C HIS A 37 -20.68 2.27 -17.68
N ASP A 38 -19.40 2.00 -17.45
CA ASP A 38 -18.88 1.63 -16.14
C ASP A 38 -18.74 2.85 -15.25
N TRP A 39 -18.68 2.62 -13.95
CA TRP A 39 -18.49 3.71 -12.99
C TRP A 39 -17.14 4.39 -13.18
N GLY A 40 -17.17 5.68 -13.52
CA GLY A 40 -16.00 6.46 -13.91
C GLY A 40 -15.83 6.64 -15.44
N GLY A 41 -16.67 6.00 -16.26
CA GLY A 41 -16.78 6.27 -17.70
C GLY A 41 -17.39 7.67 -17.99
N PRO A 42 -17.27 8.21 -19.23
CA PRO A 42 -16.72 7.61 -20.45
C PRO A 42 -15.19 7.69 -20.57
N SER A 43 -14.52 8.35 -19.63
CA SER A 43 -13.06 8.50 -19.65
C SER A 43 -12.38 7.28 -19.04
N LEU A 44 -11.33 6.78 -19.69
CA LEU A 44 -10.51 5.69 -19.15
C LEU A 44 -9.90 6.04 -17.79
N ILE A 45 -9.47 7.30 -17.61
CA ILE A 45 -8.88 7.77 -16.35
C ILE A 45 -9.89 7.69 -15.20
N GLY A 46 -11.15 8.05 -15.43
CA GLY A 46 -12.19 7.97 -14.40
C GLY A 46 -12.51 6.52 -14.02
N VAL A 47 -12.58 5.61 -14.99
CA VAL A 47 -12.75 4.18 -14.74
C VAL A 47 -11.57 3.66 -13.90
N LEU A 48 -10.33 3.91 -14.32
CA LEU A 48 -9.13 3.51 -13.57
C LEU A 48 -9.07 4.14 -12.16
N ALA A 49 -9.52 5.38 -11.98
CA ALA A 49 -9.51 6.02 -10.67
C ALA A 49 -10.46 5.32 -9.69
N VAL A 50 -11.68 4.98 -10.13
CA VAL A 50 -12.68 4.30 -9.29
C VAL A 50 -12.25 2.86 -8.98
N HIS A 51 -11.65 2.20 -9.95
CA HIS A 51 -11.38 0.78 -9.92
C HIS A 51 -10.01 0.42 -9.33
N CYS A 52 -8.97 1.16 -9.72
CA CYS A 52 -7.60 0.95 -9.25
C CYS A 52 -7.24 1.84 -8.05
N GLY A 53 -7.84 3.03 -7.92
CA GLY A 53 -7.49 4.00 -6.88
C GLY A 53 -7.56 3.46 -5.45
N PRO A 54 -8.67 2.83 -5.01
CA PRO A 54 -8.79 2.29 -3.66
C PRO A 54 -7.74 1.20 -3.36
N GLY A 55 -7.46 0.33 -4.32
CA GLY A 55 -6.42 -0.69 -4.20
C GLY A 55 -5.03 -0.07 -4.07
N LEU A 56 -4.72 0.96 -4.87
CA LEU A 56 -3.45 1.67 -4.80
C LEU A 56 -3.23 2.32 -3.42
N VAL A 57 -4.27 2.95 -2.86
CA VAL A 57 -4.23 3.54 -1.52
C VAL A 57 -3.96 2.47 -0.45
N PHE A 58 -4.64 1.33 -0.55
CA PHE A 58 -4.40 0.21 0.36
C PHE A 58 -2.95 -0.31 0.27
N GLY A 59 -2.44 -0.52 -0.95
CA GLY A 59 -1.06 -0.95 -1.19
C GLY A 59 -0.05 0.04 -0.61
N ALA A 60 -0.23 1.34 -0.86
CA ALA A 60 0.62 2.39 -0.32
C ALA A 60 0.61 2.44 1.22
N ALA A 61 -0.56 2.24 1.84
CA ALA A 61 -0.70 2.16 3.29
C ALA A 61 0.06 0.97 3.87
N VAL A 62 -0.04 -0.21 3.24
CA VAL A 62 0.69 -1.42 3.64
C VAL A 62 2.20 -1.20 3.51
N VAL A 63 2.69 -0.71 2.37
CA VAL A 63 4.11 -0.43 2.14
C VAL A 63 4.62 0.57 3.18
N THR A 64 3.90 1.67 3.41
CA THR A 64 4.26 2.67 4.40
C THR A 64 4.34 2.08 5.80
N ALA A 65 3.38 1.23 6.19
CA ALA A 65 3.38 0.56 7.49
C ALA A 65 4.58 -0.38 7.64
N LEU A 66 4.93 -1.14 6.60
CA LEU A 66 6.09 -2.03 6.58
C LEU A 66 7.40 -1.22 6.68
N VAL A 67 7.59 -0.20 5.85
CA VAL A 67 8.78 0.67 5.90
C VAL A 67 8.95 1.30 7.28
N ARG A 68 7.88 1.80 7.89
CA ARG A 68 7.94 2.37 9.26
C ARG A 68 8.27 1.32 10.32
N ARG A 69 7.90 0.06 10.12
CA ARG A 69 8.16 -1.03 11.06
C ARG A 69 9.59 -1.53 10.98
N TYR A 70 10.15 -1.63 9.77
CA TYR A 70 11.49 -2.18 9.52
C TYR A 70 12.59 -1.10 9.43
N GLY A 71 12.25 0.16 9.21
CA GLY A 71 13.19 1.28 9.14
C GLY A 71 13.62 1.88 10.49
N ARG A 72 13.18 1.32 11.62
CA ARG A 72 13.68 1.71 12.95
C ARG A 72 15.00 0.97 13.22
N PRO A 73 16.14 1.66 13.36
CA PRO A 73 17.38 1.02 13.77
C PRO A 73 17.20 0.30 15.11
N PRO A 74 17.84 -0.87 15.31
CA PRO A 74 17.84 -1.53 16.61
C PRO A 74 18.33 -0.54 17.67
N ALA A 75 17.61 -0.43 18.79
CA ALA A 75 17.94 0.48 19.90
C ALA A 75 19.30 0.22 20.58
N GLY A 76 20.11 -0.72 20.04
CA GLY A 76 21.41 -1.13 20.55
C GLY A 76 22.63 -0.52 19.84
N SER A 77 22.46 0.33 18.82
CA SER A 77 23.58 1.02 18.16
C SER A 77 23.92 2.38 18.80
N ARG A 78 23.68 2.52 20.11
CA ARG A 78 24.17 3.68 20.85
C ARG A 78 25.65 3.41 21.12
N PRO A 79 26.59 4.25 20.65
CA PRO A 79 27.99 4.11 21.01
C PRO A 79 28.10 4.16 22.53
N ASP A 80 28.66 3.13 23.15
CA ASP A 80 28.88 3.11 24.59
C ASP A 80 29.78 4.31 24.96
N PRO A 81 29.34 5.25 25.80
CA PRO A 81 30.13 6.42 26.19
C PRO A 81 31.34 6.08 27.09
N VAL A 82 31.69 4.80 27.21
CA VAL A 82 32.67 4.26 28.16
C VAL A 82 33.98 3.81 27.47
N SER A 83 34.11 3.90 26.14
CA SER A 83 35.39 3.60 25.48
C SER A 83 36.42 4.73 25.55
N ASP A 84 36.05 5.92 26.04
CA ASP A 84 36.91 7.13 26.04
C ASP A 84 37.62 7.42 27.38
N ARG A 85 37.64 6.48 28.34
CA ARG A 85 38.53 6.66 29.51
C ARG A 85 39.95 6.26 29.14
N PRO A 86 40.93 7.19 29.09
CA PRO A 86 42.33 6.80 29.03
C PRO A 86 42.64 6.01 30.30
N ALA A 87 43.24 4.82 30.12
CA ALA A 87 43.73 4.01 31.22
C ALA A 87 44.75 4.86 32.01
N ALA A 88 44.33 5.34 33.17
CA ALA A 88 45.21 6.05 34.09
C ALA A 88 46.37 5.12 34.43
N ARG A 89 47.57 5.52 34.01
CA ARG A 89 48.85 4.85 34.26
C ARG A 89 49.56 5.56 35.39
#